data_AF-A0A317DUU5-F1
#
_entry.id   AF-A0A317DUU5-F1
#
_cell.length_a   1.000
_cell.length_b   1.000
_cell.length_c   1.000
_cell.angle_alpha   90.00
_cell.angle_beta   90.00
_cell.angle_gamma   90.00
#
_symmetry.space_group_name_H-M   'P 1'
#
loop_
_entity.id
_entity.type
_entity.pdbx_description
1 polymer ?
#
loop_
_entity_poly.entity_id
_entity_poly.type
_entity_poly.pdbx_seq_one_letter_code
_entity_poly.pdbx_strand_id
1 'polypeptide(L)'
;MIALVQTIDLILSLYTWVLIGTAVISWLIAFNVINPYSPAVRSIGQGLHVVTEPLLRPIRRIVPSAGGMDFSPVILLIVIFFLRRFIPEVLLGL
;
A
#
# COMPACT_ATOMS: atom_id res chain seq x y z
N MET A 1 24.69 5.70 -10.66
CA MET A 1 23.59 6.32 -9.89
C MET A 1 22.21 6.09 -10.51
N ILE A 2 22.02 6.30 -11.82
CA ILE A 2 20.70 6.13 -12.49
C ILE A 2 20.10 4.72 -12.28
N ALA A 3 20.86 3.66 -12.51
CA ALA A 3 20.37 2.28 -12.34
C ALA A 3 19.87 1.98 -10.91
N LEU A 4 20.53 2.55 -9.89
CA LEU A 4 20.11 2.42 -8.50
C LEU A 4 18.76 3.10 -8.27
N VAL A 5 18.60 4.33 -8.76
CA VAL A 5 17.34 5.09 -8.66
C VAL A 5 16.20 4.34 -9.36
N GLN A 6 16.45 3.78 -10.54
CA GLN A 6 15.46 2.98 -11.28
C GLN A 6 15.08 1.70 -10.53
N THR A 7 16.04 1.05 -9.86
CA THR A 7 15.78 -0.16 -9.07
C THR A 7 14.93 0.18 -7.83
N ILE A 8 15.22 1.30 -7.16
CA ILE A 8 14.40 1.79 -6.05
C ILE A 8 12.98 2.13 -6.54
N ASP A 9 12.86 2.84 -7.66
CA ASP A 9 11.55 3.17 -8.24
C ASP A 9 10.75 1.91 -8.59
N LEU A 10 11.40 0.88 -9.14
CA LEU A 10 10.79 -0.40 -9.43
C LEU A 10 10.22 -1.05 -8.16
N ILE A 11 10.99 -1.09 -7.07
CA ILE A 11 10.54 -1.66 -5.79
C ILE A 11 9.35 -0.88 -5.23
N LEU A 12 9.44 0.46 -5.23
CA LEU A 12 8.35 1.33 -4.78
C LEU A 12 7.10 1.19 -5.64
N SER A 13 7.26 1.00 -6.95
CA SER A 13 6.17 0.75 -7.91
C SER A 13 5.50 -0.61 -7.66
N LEU A 14 6.28 -1.67 -7.44
CA LEU A 14 5.72 -2.98 -7.10
C LEU A 14 4.95 -2.93 -5.77
N TYR A 15 5.51 -2.27 -4.77
CA TYR A 15 4.85 -2.11 -3.47
C TYR A 15 3.57 -1.26 -3.56
N THR A 16 3.54 -0.27 -4.46
CA THR A 16 2.36 0.54 -4.78
C THR A 16 1.20 -0.35 -5.25
N TRP A 17 1.46 -1.31 -6.14
CA TRP A 17 0.43 -2.25 -6.60
C TRP A 17 -0.10 -3.17 -5.50
N VAL A 18 0.77 -3.62 -4.59
CA VAL A 18 0.37 -4.40 -3.42
C VAL A 18 -0.55 -3.57 -2.49
N LEU A 19 -0.22 -2.30 -2.26
CA LEU A 19 -1.06 -1.40 -1.46
C LEU A 19 -2.40 -1.12 -2.10
N ILE A 20 -2.43 -0.91 -3.42
CA ILE A 20 -3.68 -0.76 -4.17
C ILE A 20 -4.54 -2.02 -4.00
N GLY A 21 -3.96 -3.21 -4.16
CA GLY A 21 -4.67 -4.47 -3.91
C GLY A 21 -5.24 -4.56 -2.49
N THR A 22 -4.46 -4.11 -1.50
CA THR A 22 -4.87 -4.10 -0.08
C THR A 22 -6.04 -3.15 0.15
N ALA A 23 -5.99 -1.94 -0.39
CA ALA A 23 -7.07 -0.96 -0.31
C ALA A 23 -8.34 -1.48 -1.01
N VAL A 24 -8.20 -2.03 -2.21
CA VAL A 24 -9.32 -2.59 -2.99
C VAL A 24 -9.99 -3.74 -2.23
N ILE A 25 -9.23 -4.71 -1.71
CA ILE A 25 -9.83 -5.80 -0.91
C ILE A 25 -10.52 -5.26 0.34
N SER A 26 -9.90 -4.32 1.06
CA SER A 26 -10.50 -3.70 2.23
C SER A 26 -11.85 -3.04 1.89
N TRP A 27 -11.92 -2.28 0.79
CA TRP A 27 -13.14 -1.60 0.38
C TRP A 27 -14.20 -2.56 -0.14
N LEU A 28 -13.83 -3.57 -0.92
CA LEU A 28 -14.76 -4.59 -1.40
C LEU A 28 -15.41 -5.35 -0.22
N ILE A 29 -14.65 -5.62 0.85
CA ILE A 29 -15.19 -6.22 2.07
C ILE A 29 -16.08 -5.22 2.83
N ALA A 30 -15.62 -3.98 3.03
CA ALA A 30 -16.35 -2.95 3.78
C ALA A 30 -17.72 -2.62 3.15
N PHE A 31 -17.79 -2.59 1.82
CA PHE A 31 -19.03 -2.36 1.07
C PHE A 31 -19.85 -3.64 0.80
N ASN A 32 -19.51 -4.77 1.44
CA ASN A 32 -20.18 -6.06 1.26
C ASN A 32 -20.25 -6.54 -0.20
N VAL A 33 -19.28 -6.15 -1.05
CA VAL A 33 -19.21 -6.59 -2.45
C VAL A 33 -18.71 -8.04 -2.54
N ILE A 34 -17.79 -8.42 -1.64
CA ILE A 34 -17.23 -9.77 -1.58
C ILE A 34 -17.36 -10.38 -0.19
N ASN A 35 -17.47 -11.70 -0.13
CA ASN A 35 -17.57 -12.43 1.13
C ASN A 35 -16.17 -12.66 1.75
N PRO A 36 -15.85 -12.06 2.92
CA PRO A 36 -14.57 -12.26 3.59
C PRO A 36 -14.35 -13.69 4.10
N TYR A 37 -15.41 -14.51 4.18
CA TYR A 37 -15.33 -15.91 4.60
C TYR A 37 -15.02 -16.87 3.45
N SER A 38 -14.89 -16.39 2.21
CA SER A 38 -14.44 -17.23 1.11
C SER A 38 -12.95 -17.58 1.24
N PRO A 39 -12.53 -18.84 1.02
CA PRO A 39 -11.12 -19.23 1.15
C PRO A 39 -10.18 -18.39 0.28
N ALA A 40 -10.60 -18.05 -0.94
CA ALA A 40 -9.80 -17.23 -1.87
C ALA A 40 -9.57 -15.81 -1.32
N VAL A 41 -10.63 -15.11 -0.88
CA VAL A 41 -10.51 -13.74 -0.34
C VAL A 41 -9.67 -13.72 0.92
N ARG A 42 -9.82 -14.72 1.81
CA ARG A 42 -8.97 -14.83 3.01
C ARG A 42 -7.50 -15.02 2.66
N SER A 43 -7.17 -15.95 1.77
CA SER A 43 -5.78 -16.22 1.40
C SER A 43 -5.12 -15.01 0.75
N ILE A 44 -5.80 -14.34 -0.18
CA ILE A 44 -5.28 -13.14 -0.84
C ILE A 44 -5.15 -12.00 0.18
N GLY A 45 -6.19 -11.75 0.97
CA GLY A 45 -6.18 -10.71 2.00
C GLY A 45 -5.07 -10.91 3.03
N GLN A 46 -4.83 -12.15 3.45
CA GLN A 46 -3.75 -12.49 4.38
C GLN A 46 -2.37 -12.30 3.75
N GLY A 47 -2.19 -12.70 2.49
CA GLY A 47 -0.94 -12.45 1.75
C GLY A 47 -0.62 -10.95 1.64
N LEU A 48 -1.61 -10.14 1.25
CA LEU A 48 -1.49 -8.68 1.19
C LEU A 48 -1.20 -8.09 2.57
N HIS A 49 -1.90 -8.55 3.60
CA HIS A 49 -1.71 -8.10 4.98
C HIS A 49 -0.28 -8.36 5.47
N VAL A 50 0.27 -9.56 5.26
CA VAL A 50 1.64 -9.90 5.70
C VAL A 50 2.68 -8.96 5.08
N VAL A 51 2.52 -8.59 3.81
CA VAL A 51 3.45 -7.70 3.10
C VAL A 51 3.29 -6.25 3.52
N THR A 52 2.06 -5.82 3.82
CA THR A 52 1.75 -4.40 4.07
C THR A 52 1.77 -4.00 5.54
N GLU A 53 1.52 -4.94 6.46
CA GLU A 53 1.37 -4.67 7.89
C GLU A 53 2.57 -3.94 8.53
N PRO A 54 3.84 -4.24 8.23
CA PRO A 54 4.97 -3.54 8.85
C PRO A 54 4.93 -2.03 8.65
N LEU A 55 4.45 -1.56 7.48
CA LEU A 55 4.36 -0.14 7.14
C LEU A 55 2.97 0.45 7.42
N LEU A 56 1.89 -0.34 7.29
CA LEU A 56 0.53 0.14 7.57
C LEU A 56 0.20 0.21 9.07
N ARG A 57 0.73 -0.71 9.89
CA ARG A 57 0.48 -0.75 11.35
C ARG A 57 0.77 0.58 12.05
N PRO A 58 1.91 1.25 11.86
CA PRO A 58 2.15 2.55 12.50
C PRO A 58 1.16 3.62 12.00
N ILE A 59 0.78 3.59 10.72
CA ILE A 59 -0.15 4.56 10.14
C ILE A 59 -1.56 4.38 10.71
N ARG A 60 -2.04 3.15 10.85
CA ARG A 60 -3.36 2.82 11.45
C ARG A 60 -3.49 3.23 12.91
N ARG A 61 -2.37 3.41 13.64
CA ARG A 61 -2.42 3.94 15.01
C ARG A 61 -2.78 5.43 15.07
N ILE A 62 -2.56 6.14 13.97
CA ILE A 62 -2.79 7.59 13.86
C ILE A 62 -4.07 7.86 13.07
N VAL A 63 -4.34 7.05 12.04
CA VAL A 63 -5.49 7.21 11.15
C VAL A 63 -6.65 6.36 11.66
N PRO A 64 -7.75 6.96 12.13
CA PRO A 64 -8.93 6.21 12.56
C PRO A 64 -9.58 5.52 11.35
N SER A 65 -10.05 4.29 11.55
CA SER A 65 -10.90 3.61 10.56
C SER A 65 -12.29 4.26 10.52
N ALA A 66 -12.79 4.65 9.35
CA ALA A 66 -14.16 5.16 9.22
C ALA A 66 -15.04 4.09 8.57
N GLY A 67 -16.09 3.63 9.28
CA GLY A 67 -17.08 2.70 8.72
C GLY A 67 -16.51 1.35 8.26
N GLY A 68 -15.45 0.85 8.90
CA GLY A 68 -14.78 -0.40 8.48
C GLY A 68 -13.84 -0.26 7.28
N MET A 69 -13.69 0.96 6.74
CA MET A 69 -12.76 1.28 5.68
C MET A 69 -11.37 1.62 6.24
N ASP A 70 -10.34 0.99 5.68
CA ASP A 70 -8.95 1.30 6.00
C ASP A 70 -8.38 2.34 5.02
N PHE A 71 -8.11 3.55 5.52
CA PHE A 71 -7.47 4.62 4.74
C PHE A 71 -5.95 4.63 4.86
N SER A 72 -5.36 3.78 5.72
CA SER A 72 -3.91 3.73 5.88
C SER A 72 -3.14 3.41 4.58
N PRO A 73 -3.64 2.56 3.64
CA PRO A 73 -2.96 2.36 2.36
C PRO A 73 -2.88 3.62 1.53
N VAL A 74 -3.92 4.47 1.54
CA VAL A 74 -3.95 5.73 0.80
C VAL A 74 -2.89 6.69 1.34
N ILE A 75 -2.76 6.79 2.65
CA ILE A 75 -1.72 7.61 3.29
C ILE A 75 -0.32 7.10 2.92
N LEU A 76 -0.11 5.78 2.95
CA LEU A 76 1.18 5.21 2.57
C LEU A 76 1.48 5.40 1.07
N LEU A 77 0.48 5.34 0.21
CA LEU A 77 0.60 5.65 -1.22
C LEU A 77 1.10 7.08 -1.45
N ILE A 78 0.55 8.06 -0.71
CA ILE A 78 1.00 9.46 -0.78
C ILE A 78 2.48 9.57 -0.41
N VAL A 79 2.91 8.90 0.67
CA VAL A 79 4.32 8.85 1.09
C VAL A 79 5.20 8.22 0.00
N ILE A 80 4.76 7.12 -0.60
CA ILE A 80 5.52 6.46 -1.67
C ILE A 80 5.63 7.36 -2.90
N PHE A 81 4.55 8.04 -3.32
CA PHE A 81 4.61 8.97 -4.44
C PHE A 81 5.58 10.12 -4.17
N PHE A 82 5.58 10.66 -2.95
CA PHE A 82 6.56 11.64 -2.52
C PHE A 82 7.99 11.08 -2.65
N LEU A 83 8.27 9.88 -2.12
CA LEU A 83 9.60 9.27 -2.19
C LEU A 83 10.05 9.00 -3.64
N ARG A 84 9.16 8.51 -4.50
CA ARG A 84 9.45 8.26 -5.92
C ARG A 84 9.82 9.54 -6.67
N ARG A 85 9.26 10.69 -6.27
CA ARG A 85 9.62 11.99 -6.84
C ARG A 85 10.88 12.57 -6.20
N PHE A 86 10.98 12.54 -4.88
CA PHE A 86 12.04 13.19 -4.11
C PHE A 86 13.42 12.51 -4.27
N ILE A 87 13.46 11.18 -4.30
CA ILE A 87 14.74 10.44 -4.36
C ILE A 87 15.53 10.75 -5.64
N PRO A 88 14.95 10.71 -6.86
CA PRO A 88 15.65 11.12 -8.07
C PRO A 88 16.12 12.57 -8.05
N GLU A 89 15.29 13.50 -7.58
CA GLU A 89 15.62 14.94 -7.51
C GLU A 89 16.86 15.16 -6.63
N VAL A 90 16.92 14.52 -5.45
CA VAL A 90 18.05 14.66 -4.52
C VAL A 90 19.32 13.96 -5.00
N LEU A 91 19.21 12.75 -5.54
CA LEU A 91 20.38 11.94 -5.89
C LEU A 91 20.98 12.28 -7.26
N LEU A 92 20.16 12.80 -8.18
CA LEU A 92 20.57 13.07 -9.56
C LEU A 92 20.45 14.56 -9.94
N GLY A 93 19.83 15.40 -9.10
CA GLY A 93 19.62 16.82 -9.40
C GLY A 93 18.60 17.07 -10.51
N LEU A 94 17.68 16.12 -10.71
CA LEU A 94 16.61 16.18 -11.72
C LEU A 94 15.36 16.92 -11.22
#